data_AF-A0A952Z777-F1
#
_entry.id   AF-A0A952Z777-F1
#
_cell.length_a   1.000
_cell.length_b   1.000
_cell.length_c   1.000
_cell.angle_alpha   90.00
_cell.angle_beta   90.00
_cell.angle_gamma   90.00
#
_symmetry.space_group_name_H-M   'P 1'
#
loop_
_entity.id
_entity.type
_entity.pdbx_description
1 polymer ?
#
loop_
_entity_poly.entity_id
_entity_poly.type
_entity_poly.pdbx_seq_one_letter_code
_entity_poly.pdbx_strand_id
1 'polypeptide(L)'
;MADIKVEHLAQLMLGIARSQLAVLDSIENLKAGFKTGHARSIIESASRIRSNHPETLADFPSRLLLQMLGRNPPDAERLTRELEHLLSGESTTPSKEALAAETAPKGADSLDMT
;
A
#
# COMPACT_ATOMS: atom_id res chain seq x y z
N MET A 1 -28.48 -16.40 -5.70
CA MET A 1 -27.54 -15.26 -5.72
C MET A 1 -26.24 -15.76 -5.10
N ALA A 2 -25.10 -15.60 -5.77
CA ALA A 2 -23.83 -16.02 -5.18
C ALA A 2 -23.45 -15.03 -4.06
N ASP A 3 -23.08 -15.55 -2.90
CA ASP A 3 -22.62 -14.74 -1.76
C ASP A 3 -21.11 -14.48 -1.91
N ILE A 4 -20.73 -13.20 -1.99
CA ILE A 4 -19.33 -12.79 -2.17
C ILE A 4 -18.72 -12.58 -0.80
N LYS A 5 -17.74 -13.43 -0.45
CA LYS A 5 -16.95 -13.29 0.77
C LYS A 5 -15.75 -12.36 0.57
N VAL A 6 -15.19 -11.86 1.67
CA VAL A 6 -14.04 -10.95 1.65
C VAL A 6 -12.82 -11.61 1.01
N GLU A 7 -12.64 -12.93 1.16
CA GLU A 7 -11.58 -13.68 0.49
C GLU A 7 -11.71 -13.66 -1.03
N HIS A 8 -12.94 -13.74 -1.56
CA HIS A 8 -13.17 -13.63 -3.00
C HIS A 8 -12.87 -12.21 -3.50
N LEU A 9 -13.19 -11.20 -2.69
CA LEU A 9 -12.84 -9.81 -3.00
C LEU A 9 -11.31 -9.60 -2.98
N ALA A 10 -10.60 -10.17 -2.00
CA ALA A 10 -9.15 -10.11 -1.92
C ALA A 10 -8.47 -10.75 -3.14
N GLN A 11 -8.94 -11.93 -3.54
CA GLN A 11 -8.46 -12.61 -4.75
C GLN A 11 -8.71 -11.78 -6.01
N LEU A 12 -9.89 -11.16 -6.11
CA LEU A 12 -10.23 -10.29 -7.23
C LEU A 12 -9.32 -9.04 -7.27
N MET A 13 -9.12 -8.38 -6.13
CA MET A 13 -8.24 -7.20 -6.03
C MET A 13 -6.78 -7.55 -6.37
N LEU A 14 -6.29 -8.71 -5.91
CA LEU A 14 -4.96 -9.20 -6.27
C LEU A 14 -4.84 -9.45 -7.77
N GLY A 15 -5.86 -10.05 -8.39
CA GLY A 15 -5.92 -10.25 -9.84
C GLY A 15 -5.90 -8.94 -10.63
N ILE A 16 -6.67 -7.94 -10.17
CA ILE A 16 -6.70 -6.59 -10.78
C ILE A 16 -5.32 -5.93 -10.69
N ALA A 17 -4.68 -5.96 -9.52
CA ALA A 17 -3.37 -5.34 -9.35
C ALA A 17 -2.28 -6.02 -10.20
N ARG A 18 -2.31 -7.35 -10.32
CA ARG A 18 -1.42 -8.10 -11.23
C ARG A 18 -1.63 -7.71 -12.70
N SER A 19 -2.88 -7.55 -13.12
CA SER A 19 -3.22 -7.10 -14.47
C SER A 19 -2.70 -5.69 -14.73
N GLN A 20 -2.88 -4.77 -13.79
CA GLN A 20 -2.36 -3.39 -13.88
C GLN A 20 -0.83 -3.35 -13.94
N LEU A 21 -0.15 -4.19 -13.14
CA LEU A 21 1.31 -4.31 -13.18
C LEU A 21 1.77 -4.78 -14.56
N ALA A 22 1.14 -5.81 -15.14
CA ALA A 22 1.47 -6.30 -16.47
C ALA A 22 1.28 -5.23 -17.56
N VAL A 23 0.28 -4.36 -17.43
CA VAL A 23 0.09 -3.21 -18.35
C VAL A 23 1.24 -2.21 -18.21
N LEU A 24 1.66 -1.87 -16.98
CA LEU A 24 2.79 -0.97 -16.75
C LEU A 24 4.09 -1.54 -17.33
N ASP A 25 4.36 -2.82 -17.08
CA ASP A 25 5.53 -3.53 -17.61
C ASP A 25 5.51 -3.55 -19.15
N SER A 26 4.34 -3.75 -19.76
CA SER A 26 4.19 -3.69 -21.23
C SER A 26 4.54 -2.31 -21.77
N ILE A 27 4.08 -1.23 -21.13
CA ILE A 27 4.37 0.14 -21.55
C ILE A 27 5.87 0.46 -21.42
N GLU A 28 6.51 0.04 -20.32
CA GLU A 28 7.96 0.19 -20.10
C GLU A 28 8.77 -0.53 -21.18
N ASN A 29 8.35 -1.73 -21.60
CA ASN A 29 9.00 -2.46 -22.68
C ASN A 29 8.77 -1.84 -24.07
N LEU A 30 7.65 -1.17 -24.31
CA LEU A 30 7.32 -0.56 -25.61
C LEU A 30 7.99 0.79 -25.83
N LYS A 31 8.23 1.57 -24.78
CA LYS A 31 8.72 2.94 -24.87
C LYS A 31 10.08 3.10 -24.21
N ALA A 32 11.12 3.19 -25.03
CA ALA A 32 12.47 3.52 -24.57
C ALA A 32 12.46 4.81 -23.72
N GLY A 33 12.95 4.70 -22.48
CA GLY A 33 13.02 5.81 -21.54
C GLY A 33 11.78 6.01 -20.65
N PHE A 34 10.66 5.30 -20.88
CA PHE A 34 9.58 5.25 -19.90
C PHE A 34 9.94 4.26 -18.80
N LYS A 35 10.14 4.77 -17.59
CA LYS A 35 10.24 3.96 -16.38
C LYS A 35 8.93 4.00 -15.62
N THR A 36 8.55 2.88 -15.00
CA THR A 36 7.36 2.81 -14.12
C THR A 36 7.35 3.87 -13.00
N GLY A 37 8.52 4.43 -12.65
CA GLY A 37 8.64 5.60 -11.77
C GLY A 37 7.85 6.84 -12.22
N HIS A 38 7.58 7.04 -13.52
CA HIS A 38 6.74 8.14 -14.00
C HIS A 38 5.26 7.96 -13.63
N ALA A 39 4.76 6.73 -13.63
CA ALA A 39 3.40 6.42 -13.23
C ALA A 39 3.23 6.50 -11.70
N ARG A 40 4.31 6.26 -10.95
CA ARG A 40 4.27 6.20 -9.48
C ARG A 40 3.64 7.43 -8.83
N SER A 41 4.00 8.64 -9.24
CA SER A 41 3.44 9.88 -8.67
C SER A 41 1.93 10.01 -8.88
N ILE A 42 1.45 9.58 -10.05
CA ILE A 42 0.01 9.58 -10.38
C ILE A 42 -0.73 8.56 -9.53
N ILE A 43 -0.15 7.35 -9.38
CA ILE A 43 -0.73 6.28 -8.56
C ILE A 43 -0.74 6.69 -7.07
N GLU A 44 0.31 7.36 -6.57
CA GLU A 44 0.36 7.93 -5.23
C GLU A 44 -0.71 8.99 -4.99
N SER A 45 -1.06 9.77 -6.00
CA SER A 45 -2.16 10.73 -5.89
C SER A 45 -3.51 10.02 -5.85
N ALA A 46 -3.71 9.00 -6.69
CA ALA A 46 -4.95 8.21 -6.72
C ALA A 46 -5.16 7.42 -5.43
N SER A 47 -4.08 6.93 -4.81
CA SER A 47 -4.12 6.16 -3.57
C SER A 47 -4.47 6.97 -2.34
N ARG A 48 -4.46 8.30 -2.43
CA ARG A 48 -4.67 9.21 -1.30
C ARG A 48 -3.79 8.87 -0.08
N ILE A 49 -2.62 8.25 -0.30
CA ILE A 49 -1.76 7.78 0.81
C ILE A 49 -1.20 8.92 1.66
N ARG A 50 -1.15 10.14 1.11
CA ARG A 50 -0.75 11.37 1.82
C ARG A 50 -1.96 12.25 2.21
N SER A 51 -3.18 11.73 2.10
CA SER A 51 -4.41 12.48 2.41
C SER A 51 -4.75 12.41 3.89
N ASN A 52 -5.39 13.47 4.41
CA ASN A 52 -5.97 13.50 5.77
C ASN A 52 -7.41 12.94 5.81
N HIS A 53 -7.86 12.32 4.73
CA HIS A 53 -9.17 11.69 4.65
C HIS A 53 -9.07 10.22 5.09
N PRO A 54 -10.14 9.66 5.69
CA PRO A 54 -10.18 8.24 6.00
C PRO A 54 -9.97 7.42 4.74
N GLU A 55 -9.27 6.31 4.89
CA GLU A 55 -9.07 5.35 3.82
C GLU A 55 -10.41 4.73 3.41
N THR A 56 -10.61 4.62 2.09
CA THR A 56 -11.82 4.02 1.52
C THR A 56 -11.47 2.86 0.58
N LEU A 57 -12.45 1.98 0.34
CA LEU A 57 -12.33 0.90 -0.65
C LEU A 57 -12.00 1.41 -2.06
N ALA A 58 -12.37 2.65 -2.39
CA ALA A 58 -12.08 3.23 -3.70
C ALA A 58 -10.58 3.51 -3.89
N ASP A 59 -9.85 3.79 -2.80
CA ASP A 59 -8.42 4.11 -2.83
C ASP A 59 -7.55 2.84 -2.79
N PHE A 60 -8.12 1.72 -2.32
CA PHE A 60 -7.45 0.46 -2.07
C PHE A 60 -6.72 -0.13 -3.29
N PRO A 61 -7.30 -0.19 -4.51
CA PRO A 61 -6.61 -0.75 -5.67
C PRO A 61 -5.31 -0.02 -6.00
N SER A 62 -5.30 1.31 -5.88
CA SER A 62 -4.09 2.11 -6.11
C SER A 62 -3.04 1.93 -5.01
N ARG A 63 -3.45 1.76 -3.74
CA ARG A 63 -2.51 1.39 -2.66
C ARG A 63 -1.91 0.01 -2.88
N LEU A 64 -2.73 -0.97 -3.25
CA LEU A 64 -2.27 -2.31 -3.59
C LEU A 64 -1.28 -2.29 -4.75
N LEU A 65 -1.57 -1.53 -5.82
CA LEU A 65 -0.64 -1.38 -6.93
C LEU A 65 0.71 -0.78 -6.50
N LEU A 66 0.72 0.20 -5.58
CA LEU A 66 1.96 0.75 -5.01
C LEU A 66 2.76 -0.28 -4.20
N GLN A 67 2.07 -1.18 -3.46
CA GLN A 67 2.72 -2.28 -2.75
C GLN A 67 3.32 -3.29 -3.74
N MET A 68 2.60 -3.62 -4.81
CA MET A 68 3.06 -4.52 -5.89
C MET A 68 4.29 -3.95 -6.63
N LEU A 69 4.36 -2.63 -6.82
CA LEU A 69 5.53 -1.94 -7.38
C LEU A 69 6.72 -1.87 -6.41
N GLY A 70 6.51 -2.22 -5.14
CA GLY A 70 7.55 -2.31 -4.13
C GLY A 70 8.32 -3.63 -4.18
N ARG A 71 9.09 -3.90 -3.14
CA ARG A 71 9.90 -5.14 -3.03
C ARG A 71 9.11 -6.35 -2.53
N ASN A 72 8.03 -6.12 -1.78
CA ASN A 72 7.30 -7.16 -1.07
C ASN A 72 5.81 -7.10 -1.46
N PRO A 73 5.41 -7.73 -2.57
CA PRO A 73 4.00 -7.82 -2.95
C PRO A 73 3.22 -8.63 -1.90
N PRO A 74 2.00 -8.19 -1.52
CA PRO A 74 1.17 -8.90 -0.54
C PRO A 74 0.56 -10.18 -1.12
N ASP A 75 0.25 -11.14 -0.26
CA ASP A 75 -0.52 -12.34 -0.59
C ASP A 75 -2.03 -12.14 -0.35
N ALA A 76 -2.83 -13.13 -0.76
CA ALA A 76 -4.29 -13.05 -0.64
C ALA A 76 -4.75 -13.00 0.83
N GLU A 77 -4.08 -13.70 1.74
CA GLU A 77 -4.45 -13.72 3.17
C GLU A 77 -4.22 -12.36 3.83
N ARG A 78 -3.11 -11.69 3.52
CA ARG A 78 -2.84 -10.34 3.98
C ARG A 78 -3.87 -9.36 3.45
N LEU A 79 -4.26 -9.48 2.18
CA LEU A 79 -5.28 -8.62 1.59
C LEU A 79 -6.68 -8.85 2.16
N THR A 80 -7.03 -10.08 2.51
CA THR A 80 -8.29 -10.37 3.22
C THR A 80 -8.33 -9.59 4.53
N ARG A 81 -7.29 -9.68 5.36
CA ARG A 81 -7.22 -8.95 6.64
C ARG A 81 -7.31 -7.43 6.48
N GLU A 82 -6.63 -6.89 5.47
CA GLU A 82 -6.64 -5.46 5.17
C GLU A 82 -8.02 -4.99 4.71
N LEU A 83 -8.70 -5.78 3.86
CA LEU A 83 -10.07 -5.52 3.43
C LEU A 83 -11.09 -5.66 4.57
N GLU A 84 -10.94 -6.64 5.45
CA GLU A 84 -11.78 -6.78 6.65
C GLU A 84 -11.65 -5.55 7.56
N HIS A 85 -10.41 -5.10 7.81
CA HIS A 85 -10.15 -3.89 8.58
C HIS A 85 -10.81 -2.66 7.94
N LEU A 86 -10.68 -2.52 6.61
CA LEU A 86 -11.23 -1.40 5.86
C LEU A 86 -12.76 -1.43 5.82
N LEU A 87 -13.36 -2.61 5.66
CA LEU A 87 -14.81 -2.82 5.67
C LEU A 87 -15.41 -2.60 7.07
N SER A 88 -14.63 -2.84 8.12
CA SER A 88 -15.03 -2.58 9.51
C SER A 88 -15.08 -1.07 9.83
N GLY A 89 -14.56 -0.21 8.93
CA GLY A 89 -14.55 1.25 9.12
C GLY A 89 -13.54 1.73 10.16
N GLU A 90 -12.70 0.83 10.65
CA GLU A 90 -11.63 1.14 11.58
C GLU A 90 -10.51 1.78 10.73
N SER A 91 -10.25 3.08 10.91
CA SER A 91 -9.31 3.79 10.05
C SER A 91 -7.87 3.41 10.40
N THR A 92 -7.10 2.89 9.44
CA THR A 92 -5.63 2.76 9.55
C THR A 92 -4.96 4.12 9.39
N THR A 93 -5.30 5.09 10.24
CA THR A 93 -4.45 6.27 10.39
C THR A 93 -3.25 5.80 11.20
N PRO A 94 -2.02 5.74 10.65
CA PRO A 94 -0.87 5.49 11.50
C PRO A 94 -0.80 6.64 12.51
N SER A 95 -1.05 6.34 13.78
CA SER A 95 -0.87 7.31 14.85
C SER A 95 0.52 7.91 14.75
N LYS A 96 0.59 9.24 14.77
CA LYS A 96 1.82 10.03 14.68
C LYS A 96 2.89 9.61 15.71
N GLU A 97 2.46 8.95 16.80
CA GLU A 97 3.31 8.31 17.81
C GLU A 97 4.16 7.14 17.30
N ALA A 98 3.68 6.36 16.33
CA ALA A 98 4.45 5.25 15.76
C ALA A 98 5.64 5.74 14.91
N LEU A 99 5.46 6.85 14.18
CA LEU A 99 6.55 7.48 13.42
C LEU A 99 7.57 8.19 14.33
N ALA A 100 7.14 8.71 15.49
CA ALA A 100 8.03 9.37 16.44
C ALA A 100 8.93 8.38 17.19
N ALA A 101 8.42 7.17 17.48
CA ALA A 101 9.16 6.11 18.17
C ALA A 101 10.31 5.52 17.34
N GLU A 102 10.23 5.56 16.00
CA GLU A 102 11.27 5.03 15.11
C GLU A 102 12.42 6.02 14.88
N THR A 103 12.21 7.32 15.14
CA THR A 103 13.23 8.37 15.01
C THR A 103 13.97 8.72 16.31
N ALA A 104 13.62 8.11 17.44
CA ALA A 104 14.31 8.38 18.71
C ALA A 104 15.67 7.66 18.75
N PRO A 105 16.80 8.38 18.88
CA PRO A 105 18.10 7.74 19.01
C PRO A 105 18.19 7.00 20.34
N LYS A 106 18.30 5.66 20.30
CA LYS A 106 18.76 4.88 21.45
C LYS A 106 20.28 5.05 21.58
N GLY A 107 20.71 5.90 22.49
CA GLY A 107 22.13 5.96 22.89
C GLY A 107 22.60 7.33 23.34
N ALA A 108 22.15 7.77 24.50
CA ALA A 108 22.85 8.78 25.29
C ALA A 108 22.89 8.27 26.74
N ASP A 109 23.65 7.19 26.95
CA ASP A 109 23.98 6.75 28.29
C ASP A 109 25.42 6.21 28.31
N SER A 110 26.36 7.10 28.58
CA SER A 110 27.60 6.77 29.27
C SER A 110 28.13 8.03 29.92
N LEU A 111 27.85 8.11 31.22
CA LEU A 111 28.21 9.14 32.18
C LEU A 111 29.72 9.15 32.48
N ASP A 112 30.19 10.35 32.84
CA ASP A 112 31.24 10.66 33.81
C ASP A 112 32.42 9.69 33.99
N MET A 113 33.62 10.17 33.65
CA MET A 113 34.85 9.87 34.40
C MET A 113 35.63 11.16 34.60
N THR A 114 35.72 11.54 35.87
CA THR A 114 36.68 12.46 36.51
C THR A 114 38.12 12.23 36.06
#